data_AF-A0A2S8EYY4-F1
#
_entry.id   AF-A0A2S8EYY4-F1
#
_cell.length_a   1.000
_cell.length_b   1.000
_cell.length_c   1.000
_cell.angle_alpha   90.00
_cell.angle_beta   90.00
_cell.angle_gamma   90.00
#
_symmetry.space_group_name_H-M   'P 1'
#
loop_
_entity.id
_entity.type
_entity.pdbx_description
1 polymer ?
#
loop_
_entity_poly.entity_id
_entity_poly.type
_entity_poly.pdbx_seq_one_letter_code
_entity_poly.pdbx_strand_id
1 'polypeptide(L)'
;MQTIGPKEERSLKDDLFELANRIESRLVLPPELPGDSETAIPILRELYNDDVAKISLILSHFWPEEYLFIRVASLNRELFAGFEFFAEVEPLFDFSFSTLRKNAFDDYLVLNDALWEFGDLNFVEESGIRDRIHVLIYAILPWLFVETSDYSRYWICSTSRDVQSYDESVEWSGRKEMNVGDLVFMYQTAPAKAIQTLYVVDDWPIMDPWGAWDGIWVSLKKLAEIPPIEFSWMRTDEVLKDWSVIRQQFQGVKTEPVPHACYNELISKIPNSICQELDLTPEPVAHVAHSGEFATEAEFEEKIVDPLLRGWGLNFLRQYPLKCYFGTQKITGYVDYLIQYDGRPVAVVENKLRIVNDVQLAAAVNQARSYALMLGVQCFVVGAPEGLKLYQLKGTVEEVVSEWSLGSKSQEETFREKLLSCAGIKPT
;
A
#
# COMPACT_ATOMS: atom_id res chain seq x y z
N MET A 1 21.20 1.37 -12.15
CA MET A 1 19.90 1.76 -12.74
C MET A 1 19.65 0.84 -13.92
N GLN A 2 18.87 -0.24 -13.73
CA GLN A 2 18.37 -1.01 -14.86
C GLN A 2 17.49 -0.06 -15.70
N THR A 3 17.63 -0.11 -17.02
CA THR A 3 16.86 0.72 -17.94
C THR A 3 15.38 0.42 -17.79
N ILE A 4 14.61 1.41 -17.33
CA ILE A 4 13.15 1.43 -17.43
C ILE A 4 12.84 1.85 -18.86
N GLY A 5 12.82 0.86 -19.74
CA GLY A 5 12.45 0.97 -21.14
C GLY A 5 11.87 -0.38 -21.57
N PRO A 6 11.17 -0.45 -22.71
CA PRO A 6 10.64 -1.70 -23.21
C PRO A 6 11.77 -2.73 -23.31
N LYS A 7 11.71 -3.77 -22.47
CA LYS A 7 12.58 -4.95 -22.58
C LYS A 7 12.25 -5.62 -23.91
N GLU A 8 13.11 -5.46 -24.91
CA GLU A 8 12.94 -5.95 -26.30
C GLU A 8 11.70 -5.34 -27.00
N GLU A 9 11.65 -5.39 -28.34
CA GLU A 9 10.48 -4.92 -29.12
C GLU A 9 9.25 -5.79 -28.81
N ARG A 10 8.60 -5.55 -27.67
CA ARG A 10 7.33 -6.21 -27.31
C ARG A 10 6.24 -5.69 -28.23
N SER A 11 5.43 -6.63 -28.73
CA SER A 11 4.27 -6.23 -29.53
C SER A 11 3.19 -5.63 -28.62
N LEU A 12 2.35 -4.75 -29.17
CA LEU A 12 1.18 -4.22 -28.44
C LEU A 12 0.32 -5.34 -27.82
N LYS A 13 0.24 -6.49 -28.51
CA LYS A 13 -0.48 -7.66 -28.01
C LYS A 13 0.14 -8.22 -26.73
N ASP A 14 1.47 -8.27 -26.65
CA ASP A 14 2.18 -8.80 -25.49
C ASP A 14 2.01 -7.88 -24.28
N ASP A 15 2.13 -6.56 -24.47
CA ASP A 15 1.92 -5.59 -23.38
C ASP A 15 0.45 -5.57 -22.90
N LEU A 16 -0.52 -5.70 -23.82
CA LEU A 16 -1.93 -5.85 -23.43
C LEU A 16 -2.18 -7.16 -22.69
N PHE A 17 -1.46 -8.23 -23.03
CA PHE A 17 -1.54 -9.51 -22.33
C PHE A 17 -0.94 -9.44 -20.92
N GLU A 18 0.18 -8.73 -20.74
CA GLU A 18 0.75 -8.45 -19.42
C GLU A 18 -0.20 -7.60 -18.57
N LEU A 19 -0.79 -6.52 -19.12
CA LEU A 19 -1.82 -5.72 -18.45
C LEU A 19 -3.07 -6.54 -18.10
N ALA A 20 -3.38 -7.56 -18.89
CA ALA A 20 -4.45 -8.53 -18.61
C ALA A 20 -4.06 -9.57 -17.54
N ASN A 21 -2.91 -9.41 -16.88
CA ASN A 21 -2.34 -10.35 -15.90
C ASN A 21 -2.13 -11.76 -16.49
N ARG A 22 -1.76 -11.83 -17.77
CA ARG A 22 -1.55 -13.06 -18.54
C ARG A 22 -2.77 -13.97 -18.59
N ILE A 23 -3.97 -13.39 -18.60
CA ILE A 23 -5.23 -14.12 -18.73
C ILE A 23 -5.81 -13.85 -20.12
N GLU A 24 -5.73 -14.85 -20.99
CA GLU A 24 -6.14 -14.75 -22.40
C GLU A 24 -7.60 -14.25 -22.55
N SER A 25 -8.52 -14.71 -21.69
CA SER A 25 -9.93 -14.31 -21.75
C SER A 25 -10.19 -12.84 -21.39
N ARG A 26 -9.18 -12.13 -20.86
CA ARG A 26 -9.24 -10.69 -20.56
C ARG A 26 -8.57 -9.83 -21.63
N LEU A 27 -7.90 -10.43 -22.60
CA LEU A 27 -7.25 -9.73 -23.70
C LEU A 27 -8.31 -9.24 -24.69
N VAL A 28 -8.32 -7.93 -24.92
CA VAL A 28 -9.17 -7.28 -25.92
C VAL A 28 -8.25 -6.43 -26.78
N LEU A 29 -8.11 -6.78 -28.07
CA LEU A 29 -7.30 -6.04 -29.02
C LEU A 29 -8.12 -4.92 -29.66
N PRO A 30 -7.51 -3.76 -29.97
CA PRO A 30 -8.20 -2.71 -30.68
C PRO A 30 -8.50 -3.16 -32.13
N PRO A 31 -9.56 -2.62 -32.75
CA PRO A 31 -9.75 -2.73 -34.19
C PRO A 31 -8.64 -1.97 -34.94
N GLU A 32 -8.69 -2.00 -36.27
CA GLU A 32 -7.89 -1.08 -37.09
C GLU A 32 -8.26 0.36 -36.74
N LEU A 33 -7.28 1.15 -36.31
CA LEU A 33 -7.50 2.51 -35.84
C LEU A 33 -7.36 3.51 -37.00
N PRO A 34 -8.07 4.67 -36.91
CA PRO A 34 -7.82 5.82 -37.78
C PRO A 34 -6.36 6.28 -37.72
N GLY A 35 -5.92 7.04 -38.74
CA GLY A 35 -4.54 7.55 -38.80
C GLY A 35 -4.23 8.67 -37.81
N ASP A 36 -5.25 9.35 -37.29
CA ASP A 36 -5.14 10.43 -36.31
C ASP A 36 -5.67 10.02 -34.93
N SER A 37 -5.02 10.55 -33.89
CA SER A 37 -5.32 10.23 -32.49
C SER A 37 -6.70 10.75 -32.05
N GLU A 38 -7.11 11.93 -32.53
CA GLU A 38 -8.40 12.55 -32.19
C GLU A 38 -9.60 11.67 -32.60
N THR A 39 -9.56 11.05 -33.78
CA THR A 39 -10.63 10.16 -34.25
C THR A 39 -10.54 8.78 -33.60
N ALA A 40 -9.34 8.33 -33.22
CA ALA A 40 -9.14 7.06 -32.54
C ALA A 40 -9.61 7.06 -31.08
N ILE A 41 -9.45 8.17 -30.36
CA ILE A 41 -9.80 8.29 -28.94
C ILE A 41 -11.25 7.87 -28.64
N PRO A 42 -12.29 8.40 -29.31
CA PRO A 42 -13.68 8.00 -29.05
C PRO A 42 -13.92 6.49 -29.21
N ILE A 43 -13.27 5.86 -30.21
CA ILE A 43 -13.38 4.43 -30.48
C ILE A 43 -12.76 3.62 -29.32
N LEU A 44 -11.58 4.03 -28.86
CA LEU A 44 -10.88 3.38 -27.76
C LEU A 44 -11.62 3.59 -26.42
N ARG A 45 -12.15 4.78 -26.17
CA ARG A 45 -12.96 5.09 -24.98
C ARG A 45 -14.20 4.20 -24.91
N GLU A 46 -14.90 4.00 -26.03
CA GLU A 46 -16.05 3.10 -26.12
C GLU A 46 -15.64 1.64 -25.88
N LEU A 47 -14.58 1.16 -26.54
CA LEU A 47 -14.14 -0.22 -26.46
C LEU A 47 -13.63 -0.61 -25.06
N TYR A 48 -12.89 0.28 -24.41
CA TYR A 48 -12.23 0.02 -23.14
C TYR A 48 -12.93 0.66 -21.95
N ASN A 49 -14.07 1.32 -22.15
CA ASN A 49 -14.85 1.98 -21.11
C ASN A 49 -13.97 2.91 -20.25
N ASP A 50 -13.26 3.82 -20.93
CA ASP A 50 -12.33 4.80 -20.35
C ASP A 50 -11.16 4.22 -19.53
N ASP A 51 -10.84 2.92 -19.66
CA ASP A 51 -9.71 2.28 -18.95
C ASP A 51 -8.36 2.91 -19.36
N VAL A 52 -7.88 3.83 -18.52
CA VAL A 52 -6.70 4.68 -18.77
C VAL A 52 -5.47 3.85 -19.12
N ALA A 53 -5.21 2.75 -18.40
CA ALA A 53 -4.01 1.94 -18.64
C ALA A 53 -4.03 1.30 -20.03
N LYS A 54 -5.20 0.83 -20.49
CA LYS A 54 -5.33 0.21 -21.82
C LYS A 54 -5.28 1.25 -22.93
N ILE A 55 -6.04 2.33 -22.78
CA ILE A 55 -6.14 3.36 -23.81
C ILE A 55 -4.79 4.07 -23.97
N SER A 56 -4.15 4.48 -22.87
CA SER A 56 -2.82 5.13 -22.93
C SER A 56 -1.74 4.22 -23.49
N LEU A 57 -1.76 2.91 -23.18
CA LEU A 57 -0.83 1.95 -23.79
C LEU A 57 -0.98 1.94 -25.32
N ILE A 58 -2.21 1.83 -25.81
CA ILE A 58 -2.51 1.80 -27.25
C ILE A 58 -2.12 3.13 -27.91
N LEU A 59 -2.52 4.27 -27.32
CA LEU A 59 -2.17 5.58 -27.85
C LEU A 59 -0.65 5.78 -27.91
N SER A 60 0.08 5.41 -26.85
CA SER A 60 1.54 5.52 -26.79
C SER A 60 2.29 4.58 -27.77
N HIS A 61 1.59 3.59 -28.33
CA HIS A 61 2.12 2.69 -29.34
C HIS A 61 1.95 3.28 -30.75
N PHE A 62 0.78 3.85 -31.06
CA PHE A 62 0.48 4.40 -32.39
C PHE A 62 0.92 5.86 -32.58
N TRP A 63 0.88 6.66 -31.52
CA TRP A 63 1.28 8.07 -31.48
C TRP A 63 2.25 8.34 -30.32
N PRO A 64 3.46 7.75 -30.37
CA PRO A 64 4.42 7.77 -29.27
C PRO A 64 4.98 9.15 -28.90
N GLU A 65 4.87 10.13 -29.81
CA GLU A 65 5.31 11.52 -29.60
C GLU A 65 4.20 12.41 -29.01
N GLU A 66 2.98 11.89 -28.89
CA GLU A 66 1.83 12.64 -28.35
C GLU A 66 1.36 12.05 -27.00
N TYR A 67 1.52 10.73 -26.80
CA TYR A 67 0.94 10.05 -25.65
C TYR A 67 1.94 9.17 -24.91
N LEU A 68 1.91 9.31 -23.59
CA LEU A 68 2.65 8.49 -22.64
C LEU A 68 1.82 7.31 -22.19
N PHE A 69 2.48 6.18 -21.92
CA PHE A 69 1.79 5.07 -21.28
C PHE A 69 1.73 5.31 -19.76
N ILE A 70 0.51 5.50 -19.26
CA ILE A 70 0.26 5.70 -17.83
C ILE A 70 -0.48 4.49 -17.28
N ARG A 71 0.23 3.69 -16.48
CA ARG A 71 -0.39 2.63 -15.71
C ARG A 71 -0.93 3.21 -14.41
N VAL A 72 -2.25 3.15 -14.27
CA VAL A 72 -2.93 3.35 -12.99
C VAL A 72 -2.59 2.15 -12.08
N ALA A 73 -1.48 2.26 -11.34
CA ALA A 73 -0.87 1.16 -10.57
C ALA A 73 -0.85 1.42 -9.06
N SER A 74 -0.24 0.49 -8.31
CA SER A 74 -0.08 0.51 -6.85
C SER A 74 0.68 1.71 -6.29
N LEU A 75 1.34 2.49 -7.15
CA LEU A 75 2.12 3.68 -6.80
C LEU A 75 1.43 5.01 -7.14
N ASN A 76 0.15 4.96 -7.53
CA ASN A 76 -0.61 6.14 -7.92
C ASN A 76 -0.71 7.18 -6.80
N ARG A 77 -0.87 6.76 -5.54
CA ARG A 77 -0.91 7.70 -4.40
C ARG A 77 0.43 8.42 -4.24
N GLU A 78 1.52 7.67 -4.28
CA GLU A 78 2.87 8.19 -4.10
C GLU A 78 3.29 9.10 -5.26
N LEU A 79 2.91 8.75 -6.49
CA LEU A 79 3.14 9.59 -7.67
C LEU A 79 2.49 10.97 -7.49
N PHE A 80 1.22 11.01 -7.09
CA PHE A 80 0.50 12.28 -6.92
C PHE A 80 0.94 13.06 -5.68
N ALA A 81 1.37 12.39 -4.60
CA ALA A 81 2.05 13.06 -3.50
C ALA A 81 3.35 13.75 -3.98
N GLY A 82 4.07 13.11 -4.91
CA GLY A 82 5.21 13.72 -5.59
C GLY A 82 4.83 14.96 -6.39
N PHE A 83 3.81 14.88 -7.23
CA PHE A 83 3.33 16.04 -7.99
C PHE A 83 2.90 17.19 -7.07
N GLU A 84 2.13 16.92 -6.02
CA GLU A 84 1.72 17.93 -5.04
C GLU A 84 2.92 18.59 -4.35
N PHE A 85 3.94 17.80 -3.99
CA PHE A 85 5.16 18.33 -3.39
C PHE A 85 5.92 19.24 -4.35
N PHE A 86 5.99 18.90 -5.64
CA PHE A 86 6.69 19.70 -6.65
C PHE A 86 5.87 20.86 -7.22
N ALA A 87 4.55 20.90 -7.00
CA ALA A 87 3.67 21.95 -7.52
C ALA A 87 4.05 23.37 -7.03
N GLU A 88 4.73 23.50 -5.89
CA GLU A 88 5.23 24.79 -5.40
C GLU A 88 6.33 25.40 -6.30
N VAL A 89 7.08 24.56 -7.03
CA VAL A 89 8.20 24.98 -7.89
C VAL A 89 7.91 24.76 -9.38
N GLU A 90 7.05 23.80 -9.70
CA GLU A 90 6.62 23.47 -11.06
C GLU A 90 5.09 23.50 -11.14
N PRO A 91 4.49 24.66 -11.50
CA PRO A 91 3.04 24.83 -11.55
C PRO A 91 2.32 23.89 -12.51
N LEU A 92 3.02 23.28 -13.48
CA LEU A 92 2.43 22.26 -14.37
C LEU A 92 1.88 21.05 -13.61
N PHE A 93 2.36 20.82 -12.38
CA PHE A 93 1.90 19.72 -11.53
C PHE A 93 0.81 20.09 -10.52
N ASP A 94 0.27 21.32 -10.58
CA ASP A 94 -0.88 21.75 -9.77
C ASP A 94 -2.20 21.25 -10.35
N PHE A 95 -2.41 19.93 -10.24
CA PHE A 95 -3.61 19.26 -10.75
C PHE A 95 -4.83 19.49 -9.85
N SER A 96 -6.01 19.62 -10.47
CA SER A 96 -7.29 19.68 -9.73
C SER A 96 -7.72 18.33 -9.11
N PHE A 97 -6.91 17.29 -9.27
CA PHE A 97 -7.15 15.94 -8.80
C PHE A 97 -5.90 15.38 -8.15
N SER A 98 -6.07 14.56 -7.10
CA SER A 98 -4.98 14.00 -6.29
C SER A 98 -4.69 12.53 -6.58
N THR A 99 -5.34 11.95 -7.60
CA THR A 99 -5.14 10.56 -8.02
C THR A 99 -5.72 10.34 -9.40
N LEU A 100 -5.10 9.47 -10.20
CA LEU A 100 -5.64 9.06 -11.49
C LEU A 100 -6.48 7.79 -11.35
N ARG A 101 -7.81 7.89 -11.46
CA ARG A 101 -8.68 6.70 -11.36
C ARG A 101 -8.66 5.90 -12.66
N LYS A 102 -8.98 4.61 -12.56
CA LYS A 102 -9.01 3.69 -13.70
C LYS A 102 -9.79 4.23 -14.91
N ASN A 103 -10.95 4.85 -14.68
CA ASN A 103 -11.84 5.34 -15.74
C ASN A 103 -11.83 6.87 -15.86
N ALA A 104 -10.74 7.53 -15.47
CA ALA A 104 -10.61 8.99 -15.50
C ALA A 104 -9.75 9.43 -16.70
N PHE A 105 -10.25 9.17 -17.90
CA PHE A 105 -9.49 9.43 -19.13
C PHE A 105 -9.23 10.93 -19.37
N ASP A 106 -10.16 11.80 -19.00
CA ASP A 106 -9.95 13.25 -19.15
C ASP A 106 -8.86 13.77 -18.20
N ASP A 107 -8.81 13.27 -16.96
CA ASP A 107 -7.72 13.55 -16.01
C ASP A 107 -6.36 13.04 -16.54
N TYR A 108 -6.37 11.91 -17.26
CA TYR A 108 -5.17 11.38 -17.94
C TYR A 108 -4.66 12.32 -19.03
N LEU A 109 -5.54 12.91 -19.85
CA LEU A 109 -5.12 13.84 -20.90
C LEU A 109 -4.44 15.07 -20.29
N VAL A 110 -5.01 15.63 -19.21
CA VAL A 110 -4.40 16.74 -18.46
C VAL A 110 -3.01 16.35 -17.93
N LEU A 111 -2.87 15.16 -17.35
CA LEU A 111 -1.58 14.67 -16.86
C LEU A 111 -0.58 14.46 -18.01
N ASN A 112 -1.01 13.88 -19.13
CA ASN A 112 -0.18 13.62 -20.30
C ASN A 112 0.41 14.91 -20.86
N ASP A 113 -0.43 15.93 -21.04
CA ASP A 113 -0.02 17.23 -21.59
C ASP A 113 0.97 17.92 -20.66
N ALA A 114 0.70 17.93 -19.36
CA ALA A 114 1.61 18.51 -18.36
C ALA A 114 2.98 17.81 -18.33
N LEU A 115 3.01 16.48 -18.47
CA LEU A 115 4.26 15.71 -18.49
C LEU A 115 5.07 15.96 -19.76
N TRP A 116 4.42 16.08 -20.93
CA TRP A 116 5.09 16.45 -22.17
C TRP A 116 5.62 17.88 -22.12
N GLU A 117 4.81 18.84 -21.68
CA GLU A 117 5.24 20.23 -21.53
C GLU A 117 6.43 20.33 -20.57
N PHE A 118 6.37 19.63 -19.43
CA PHE A 118 7.50 19.53 -18.51
C PHE A 118 8.75 18.94 -19.18
N GLY A 119 8.58 17.85 -19.93
CA GLY A 119 9.65 17.17 -20.65
C GLY A 119 10.34 18.08 -21.66
N ASP A 120 9.56 18.78 -22.50
CA ASP A 120 10.05 19.71 -23.52
C ASP A 120 10.82 20.89 -22.90
N LEU A 121 10.36 21.39 -21.75
CA LEU A 121 11.01 22.51 -21.06
C LEU A 121 12.32 22.11 -20.37
N ASN A 122 12.41 20.87 -19.85
CA ASN A 122 13.47 20.48 -18.92
C ASN A 122 14.46 19.45 -19.47
N PHE A 123 14.10 18.68 -20.50
CA PHE A 123 14.97 17.66 -21.10
C PHE A 123 15.57 18.16 -22.42
N VAL A 124 16.82 18.63 -22.33
CA VAL A 124 17.56 19.38 -23.37
C VAL A 124 17.93 18.53 -24.62
N GLU A 125 17.68 17.22 -24.61
CA GLU A 125 17.97 16.31 -25.74
C GLU A 125 16.64 15.80 -26.34
N GLU A 126 16.37 16.10 -27.62
CA GLU A 126 15.15 15.69 -28.34
C GLU A 126 14.95 14.16 -28.35
N SER A 127 16.03 13.37 -28.30
CA SER A 127 15.93 11.91 -28.23
C SER A 127 15.71 11.45 -26.78
N GLY A 128 14.56 10.84 -26.53
CA GLY A 128 14.29 10.11 -25.28
C GLY A 128 13.58 10.91 -24.19
N ILE A 129 12.89 12.02 -24.54
CA ILE A 129 12.00 12.75 -23.61
C ILE A 129 11.01 11.79 -22.94
N ARG A 130 10.35 10.94 -23.73
CA ARG A 130 9.44 9.89 -23.25
C ARG A 130 10.08 8.99 -22.17
N ASP A 131 11.28 8.47 -22.42
CA ASP A 131 11.96 7.58 -21.48
C ASP A 131 12.34 8.31 -20.18
N ARG A 132 12.76 9.58 -20.28
CA ARG A 132 13.06 10.41 -19.12
C ARG A 132 11.81 10.70 -18.30
N ILE A 133 10.67 10.97 -18.94
CA ILE A 133 9.38 11.11 -18.27
C ILE A 133 9.01 9.80 -17.56
N HIS A 134 9.13 8.65 -18.22
CA HIS A 134 8.84 7.36 -17.58
C HIS A 134 9.75 7.09 -16.37
N VAL A 135 11.05 7.42 -16.46
CA VAL A 135 11.96 7.34 -15.31
C VAL A 135 11.48 8.26 -14.18
N LEU A 136 11.07 9.49 -14.50
CA LEU A 136 10.54 10.42 -13.50
C LEU A 136 9.32 9.82 -12.77
N ILE A 137 8.32 9.32 -13.50
CA ILE A 137 7.04 8.91 -12.90
C ILE A 137 7.03 7.48 -12.34
N TYR A 138 7.97 6.61 -12.70
CA TYR A 138 8.00 5.22 -12.19
C TYR A 138 9.23 4.89 -11.35
N ALA A 139 10.33 5.63 -11.49
CA ALA A 139 11.59 5.37 -10.79
C ALA A 139 11.94 6.42 -9.74
N ILE A 140 11.48 7.66 -9.91
CA ILE A 140 11.88 8.77 -9.04
C ILE A 140 10.72 9.19 -8.15
N LEU A 141 9.67 9.78 -8.73
CA LEU A 141 8.63 10.44 -7.96
C LEU A 141 7.94 9.51 -6.96
N PRO A 142 7.43 8.32 -7.34
CA PRO A 142 6.75 7.50 -6.36
C PRO A 142 7.65 7.07 -5.21
N TRP A 143 8.89 6.68 -5.51
CA TRP A 143 9.82 6.13 -4.51
C TRP A 143 10.30 7.16 -3.49
N LEU A 144 10.20 8.47 -3.79
CA LEU A 144 10.42 9.52 -2.80
C LEU A 144 9.35 9.55 -1.71
N PHE A 145 8.17 8.99 -1.98
CA PHE A 145 6.99 9.04 -1.10
C PHE A 145 6.47 7.66 -0.71
N VAL A 146 7.13 6.57 -1.14
CA VAL A 146 6.82 5.23 -0.61
C VAL A 146 7.17 5.21 0.87
N GLU A 147 6.17 4.95 1.70
CA GLU A 147 6.38 4.72 3.13
C GLU A 147 7.06 3.37 3.33
N THR A 148 8.31 3.40 3.77
CA THR A 148 9.00 2.19 4.24
C THR A 148 8.52 1.84 5.63
N SER A 149 8.21 0.57 5.88
CA SER A 149 7.79 0.08 7.18
C SER A 149 8.84 -0.86 7.75
N ASP A 150 9.43 -0.51 8.90
CA ASP A 150 10.29 -1.42 9.68
C ASP A 150 9.52 -2.63 10.25
N TYR A 151 8.21 -2.69 10.04
CA TYR A 151 7.35 -3.76 10.55
C TYR A 151 7.21 -4.92 9.57
N SER A 152 6.97 -4.63 8.30
CA SER A 152 6.68 -5.61 7.25
C SER A 152 7.97 -6.24 6.73
N ARG A 153 8.71 -6.91 7.61
CA ARG A 153 10.01 -7.56 7.31
C ARG A 153 9.90 -9.03 6.91
N TYR A 154 8.69 -9.56 6.94
CA TYR A 154 8.39 -10.96 6.68
C TYR A 154 7.27 -11.06 5.67
N TRP A 155 7.46 -11.88 4.65
CA TRP A 155 6.53 -12.03 3.54
C TRP A 155 6.28 -13.49 3.24
N ILE A 156 5.09 -13.80 2.73
CA ILE A 156 4.80 -15.11 2.17
C ILE A 156 4.48 -14.95 0.70
N CYS A 157 5.19 -15.70 -0.13
CA CYS A 157 4.96 -15.80 -1.55
C CYS A 157 4.37 -17.16 -1.88
N SER A 158 3.51 -17.25 -2.89
CA SER A 158 2.95 -18.54 -3.31
C SER A 158 3.18 -18.85 -4.78
N THR A 159 3.60 -20.09 -5.05
CA THR A 159 3.89 -20.57 -6.40
C THR A 159 3.18 -21.89 -6.71
N SER A 160 2.87 -22.11 -7.98
CA SER A 160 2.46 -23.43 -8.51
C SER A 160 3.62 -24.23 -9.10
N ARG A 161 4.79 -23.61 -9.26
CA ARG A 161 5.98 -24.30 -9.75
C ARG A 161 6.68 -24.99 -8.59
N ASP A 162 7.47 -26.01 -8.92
CA ASP A 162 8.34 -26.65 -7.96
C ASP A 162 9.37 -25.64 -7.45
N VAL A 163 9.43 -25.41 -6.14
CA VAL A 163 10.34 -24.41 -5.57
C VAL A 163 11.80 -24.81 -5.79
N GLN A 164 12.09 -26.12 -5.90
CA GLN A 164 13.42 -26.63 -6.23
C GLN A 164 13.86 -26.33 -7.67
N SER A 165 12.94 -25.90 -8.53
CA SER A 165 13.24 -25.53 -9.91
C SER A 165 13.70 -24.08 -10.09
N TYR A 166 13.65 -23.26 -9.04
CA TYR A 166 14.17 -21.89 -9.09
C TYR A 166 15.68 -21.87 -8.87
N ASP A 167 16.36 -21.00 -9.61
CA ASP A 167 17.77 -20.69 -9.43
C ASP A 167 18.03 -20.07 -8.04
N GLU A 168 19.31 -19.86 -7.70
CA GLU A 168 19.69 -19.16 -6.45
C GLU A 168 19.08 -17.75 -6.34
N SER A 169 18.65 -17.15 -7.45
CA SER A 169 17.96 -15.86 -7.51
C SER A 169 16.73 -15.94 -8.41
N VAL A 170 15.63 -15.27 -8.01
CA VAL A 170 14.38 -15.22 -8.78
C VAL A 170 13.74 -13.84 -8.72
N GLU A 171 13.23 -13.36 -9.84
CA GLU A 171 12.37 -12.17 -9.90
C GLU A 171 10.92 -12.56 -9.58
N TRP A 172 10.34 -11.90 -8.59
CA TRP A 172 9.01 -12.22 -8.08
C TRP A 172 8.09 -11.00 -8.14
N SER A 173 6.80 -11.23 -8.41
CA SER A 173 5.78 -10.17 -8.27
C SER A 173 5.60 -9.90 -6.78
N GLY A 174 6.08 -8.75 -6.32
CA GLY A 174 6.18 -8.42 -4.90
C GLY A 174 5.28 -7.26 -4.47
N ARG A 175 5.68 -6.61 -3.37
CA ARG A 175 5.00 -5.46 -2.78
C ARG A 175 5.98 -4.28 -2.71
N LYS A 176 5.49 -3.05 -2.84
CA LYS A 176 6.33 -1.84 -2.82
C LYS A 176 6.96 -1.59 -1.45
N GLU A 177 6.37 -2.17 -0.41
CA GLU A 177 6.78 -2.08 0.99
C GLU A 177 7.92 -3.05 1.35
N MET A 178 8.30 -3.96 0.45
CA MET A 178 9.42 -4.90 0.68
C MET A 178 10.76 -4.16 0.69
N ASN A 179 11.64 -4.51 1.62
CA ASN A 179 12.97 -3.93 1.74
C ASN A 179 14.07 -5.00 1.60
N VAL A 180 15.25 -4.57 1.16
CA VAL A 180 16.44 -5.43 1.12
C VAL A 180 16.71 -6.01 2.51
N GLY A 181 16.83 -7.34 2.57
CA GLY A 181 17.00 -8.08 3.82
C GLY A 181 15.72 -8.66 4.41
N ASP A 182 14.53 -8.33 3.87
CA ASP A 182 13.28 -8.93 4.31
C ASP A 182 13.26 -10.44 4.03
N LEU A 183 12.73 -11.22 4.98
CA LEU A 183 12.62 -12.67 4.87
C LEU A 183 11.33 -13.07 4.13
N VAL A 184 11.44 -14.01 3.21
CA VAL A 184 10.32 -14.48 2.39
C VAL A 184 10.15 -15.99 2.53
N PHE A 185 8.97 -16.40 2.99
CA PHE A 185 8.54 -17.79 3.01
C PHE A 185 7.93 -18.14 1.65
N MET A 186 8.51 -19.12 0.94
CA MET A 186 7.96 -19.57 -0.35
C MET A 186 7.03 -20.77 -0.14
N TYR A 187 5.72 -20.53 -0.23
CA TYR A 187 4.69 -21.57 -0.20
C TYR A 187 4.48 -22.18 -1.58
N GLN A 188 4.68 -23.49 -1.68
CA GLN A 188 4.30 -24.23 -2.88
C GLN A 188 2.86 -24.70 -2.74
N THR A 189 2.04 -24.37 -3.73
CA THR A 189 0.67 -24.88 -3.87
C THR A 189 0.68 -26.37 -4.26
N ALA A 190 -0.42 -26.91 -4.81
CA ALA A 190 -0.48 -28.34 -5.12
C ALA A 190 0.64 -28.75 -6.09
N PRO A 191 1.31 -29.89 -5.89
CA PRO A 191 0.95 -30.97 -4.95
C PRO A 191 1.54 -30.84 -3.54
N ALA A 192 2.62 -30.06 -3.34
CA ALA A 192 3.36 -30.04 -2.07
C ALA A 192 2.55 -29.44 -0.92
N LYS A 193 1.84 -28.33 -1.15
CA LYS A 193 1.02 -27.62 -0.14
C LYS A 193 1.80 -27.35 1.15
N ALA A 194 3.02 -26.83 1.01
CA ALA A 194 3.92 -26.58 2.13
C ALA A 194 4.88 -25.43 1.84
N ILE A 195 5.44 -24.85 2.90
CA ILE A 195 6.60 -23.97 2.82
C ILE A 195 7.84 -24.84 2.97
N GLN A 196 8.79 -24.72 2.03
CA GLN A 196 9.99 -25.57 1.99
C GLN A 196 11.28 -24.77 1.75
N THR A 197 11.18 -23.49 1.40
CA THR A 197 12.33 -22.66 1.08
C THR A 197 12.11 -21.25 1.60
N LEU A 198 13.18 -20.72 2.18
CA LEU A 198 13.29 -19.34 2.59
C LEU A 198 14.09 -18.57 1.55
N TYR A 199 13.63 -17.37 1.25
CA TYR A 199 14.33 -16.38 0.43
C TYR A 199 14.56 -15.13 1.26
N VAL A 200 15.46 -14.27 0.79
CA VAL A 200 15.65 -12.90 1.26
C VAL A 200 15.49 -11.95 0.08
N VAL A 201 14.94 -10.77 0.32
CA VAL A 201 14.94 -9.69 -0.68
C VAL A 201 16.37 -9.21 -0.89
N ASP A 202 16.88 -9.34 -2.12
CA ASP A 202 18.29 -9.08 -2.47
C ASP A 202 18.51 -7.68 -3.04
N ASP A 203 17.47 -7.07 -3.62
CA ASP A 203 17.51 -5.71 -4.17
C ASP A 203 16.17 -4.98 -3.95
N TRP A 204 16.21 -3.66 -4.10
CA TRP A 204 15.04 -2.79 -3.95
C TRP A 204 13.93 -3.16 -4.95
N PRO A 205 12.65 -3.11 -4.54
CA PRO A 205 11.55 -3.31 -5.48
C PRO A 205 11.62 -2.33 -6.64
N ILE A 206 11.29 -2.81 -7.84
CA ILE A 206 11.22 -2.00 -9.06
C ILE A 206 9.78 -1.99 -9.58
N MET A 207 9.38 -0.85 -10.14
CA MET A 207 8.12 -0.72 -10.86
C MET A 207 8.36 -0.88 -12.36
N ASP A 208 7.87 -1.97 -12.94
CA ASP A 208 7.75 -2.18 -14.38
C ASP A 208 6.29 -1.89 -14.80
N PRO A 209 5.99 -0.72 -15.39
CA PRO A 209 4.63 -0.40 -15.81
C PRO A 209 4.13 -1.33 -16.92
N TRP A 210 5.00 -2.02 -17.66
CA TRP A 210 4.58 -2.98 -18.68
C TRP A 210 4.39 -4.41 -18.15
N GLY A 211 4.80 -4.71 -16.92
CA GLY A 211 4.75 -6.08 -16.39
C GLY A 211 3.38 -6.50 -15.85
N ALA A 212 3.05 -7.78 -15.85
CA ALA A 212 1.85 -8.28 -15.15
C ALA A 212 1.87 -8.01 -13.63
N TRP A 213 0.72 -8.23 -12.99
CA TRP A 213 0.56 -8.31 -11.53
C TRP A 213 1.06 -7.07 -10.79
N ASP A 214 0.37 -5.96 -11.03
CA ASP A 214 0.59 -4.64 -10.43
C ASP A 214 1.94 -3.97 -10.76
N GLY A 215 2.84 -4.68 -11.45
CA GLY A 215 4.08 -4.13 -12.01
C GLY A 215 5.22 -4.03 -11.00
N ILE A 216 5.01 -4.41 -9.74
CA ILE A 216 6.07 -4.41 -8.73
C ILE A 216 6.81 -5.74 -8.78
N TRP A 217 8.11 -5.67 -9.06
CA TRP A 217 9.01 -6.82 -9.10
C TRP A 217 10.09 -6.69 -8.05
N VAL A 218 10.42 -7.80 -7.43
CA VAL A 218 11.41 -7.88 -6.34
C VAL A 218 12.35 -9.04 -6.63
N SER A 219 13.66 -8.77 -6.50
CA SER A 219 14.67 -9.81 -6.62
C SER A 219 14.78 -10.57 -5.29
N LEU A 220 14.60 -11.89 -5.35
CA LEU A 220 14.66 -12.77 -4.22
C LEU A 220 15.85 -13.72 -4.35
N LYS A 221 16.69 -13.77 -3.33
CA LYS A 221 17.80 -14.71 -3.25
C LYS A 221 17.48 -15.84 -2.29
N LYS A 222 17.73 -17.08 -2.72
CA LYS A 222 17.49 -18.27 -1.89
C LYS A 222 18.39 -18.23 -0.66
N LEU A 223 17.77 -18.32 0.52
CA LEU A 223 18.46 -18.26 1.80
C LEU A 223 18.74 -19.67 2.34
N ALA A 224 17.71 -20.52 2.42
CA ALA A 224 17.85 -21.89 2.89
C ALA A 224 16.68 -22.79 2.49
N GLU A 225 16.93 -24.09 2.45
CA GLU A 225 15.87 -25.10 2.44
C GLU A 225 15.52 -25.52 3.87
N ILE A 226 14.23 -25.73 4.13
CA ILE A 226 13.72 -26.13 5.45
C ILE A 226 12.84 -27.38 5.33
N PRO A 227 12.69 -28.16 6.43
CA PRO A 227 11.66 -29.20 6.47
C PRO A 227 10.28 -28.63 6.12
N PRO A 228 9.42 -29.39 5.42
CA PRO A 228 8.13 -28.88 4.98
C PRO A 228 7.25 -28.41 6.14
N ILE A 229 6.82 -27.15 6.10
CA ILE A 229 5.77 -26.62 6.95
C ILE A 229 4.45 -26.80 6.20
N GLU A 230 3.73 -27.86 6.53
CA GLU A 230 2.52 -28.26 5.78
C GLU A 230 1.33 -27.33 6.03
N PHE A 231 0.54 -27.08 4.98
CA PHE A 231 -0.74 -26.37 5.08
C PHE A 231 -1.74 -27.06 6.03
N SER A 232 -1.69 -28.38 6.12
CA SER A 232 -2.50 -29.19 7.03
C SER A 232 -2.32 -28.75 8.49
N TRP A 233 -1.07 -28.50 8.90
CA TRP A 233 -0.72 -28.00 10.21
C TRP A 233 -1.11 -26.52 10.38
N MET A 234 -0.73 -25.65 9.44
CA MET A 234 -1.02 -24.21 9.51
C MET A 234 -2.52 -23.93 9.70
N ARG A 235 -3.39 -24.74 9.08
CA ARG A 235 -4.85 -24.60 9.20
C ARG A 235 -5.41 -24.98 10.58
N THR A 236 -4.68 -25.75 11.36
CA THR A 236 -5.10 -26.22 12.69
C THR A 236 -4.40 -25.49 13.84
N ASP A 237 -3.36 -24.72 13.51
CA ASP A 237 -2.59 -23.93 14.47
C ASP A 237 -3.44 -22.83 15.13
N GLU A 238 -3.16 -22.50 16.39
CA GLU A 238 -3.98 -21.55 17.15
C GLU A 238 -3.89 -20.12 16.64
N VAL A 239 -2.76 -19.73 16.04
CA VAL A 239 -2.51 -18.38 15.51
C VAL A 239 -2.73 -18.37 13.99
N LEU A 240 -2.08 -19.29 13.26
CA LEU A 240 -2.06 -19.24 11.79
C LEU A 240 -3.42 -19.49 11.16
N LYS A 241 -4.33 -20.24 11.80
CA LYS A 241 -5.67 -20.55 11.24
C LYS A 241 -6.50 -19.30 10.94
N ASP A 242 -6.29 -18.22 11.70
CA ASP A 242 -7.07 -16.99 11.62
C ASP A 242 -6.47 -15.99 10.61
N TRP A 243 -5.20 -16.19 10.22
CA TRP A 243 -4.54 -15.40 9.19
C TRP A 243 -5.28 -15.54 7.85
N SER A 244 -5.54 -14.40 7.20
CA SER A 244 -6.35 -14.30 5.97
C SER A 244 -5.86 -15.23 4.86
N VAL A 245 -4.54 -15.34 4.68
CA VAL A 245 -3.88 -16.21 3.70
C VAL A 245 -4.25 -17.68 3.91
N ILE A 246 -4.29 -18.13 5.17
CA ILE A 246 -4.63 -19.50 5.54
C ILE A 246 -6.13 -19.76 5.36
N ARG A 247 -6.98 -18.81 5.79
CA ARG A 247 -8.45 -18.91 5.59
C ARG A 247 -8.84 -19.01 4.12
N GLN A 248 -8.15 -18.26 3.26
CA GLN A 248 -8.33 -18.30 1.80
C GLN A 248 -7.63 -19.48 1.12
N GLN A 249 -6.89 -20.30 1.88
CA GLN A 249 -6.14 -21.45 1.37
C GLN A 249 -5.17 -21.06 0.24
N PHE A 250 -4.54 -19.89 0.35
CA PHE A 250 -3.65 -19.32 -0.67
C PHE A 250 -4.31 -19.06 -2.05
N GLN A 251 -5.64 -19.04 -2.15
CA GLN A 251 -6.31 -18.73 -3.41
C GLN A 251 -6.11 -17.25 -3.77
N GLY A 252 -5.45 -16.98 -4.90
CA GLY A 252 -5.19 -15.62 -5.39
C GLY A 252 -4.06 -14.89 -4.67
N VAL A 253 -3.40 -15.55 -3.72
CA VAL A 253 -2.22 -15.02 -3.03
C VAL A 253 -1.05 -15.00 -4.02
N LYS A 254 -0.28 -13.91 -4.01
CA LYS A 254 1.01 -13.82 -4.73
C LYS A 254 2.12 -13.52 -3.76
N THR A 255 1.94 -12.43 -3.01
CA THR A 255 2.81 -11.95 -1.94
C THR A 255 1.97 -11.23 -0.90
N GLU A 256 2.04 -11.66 0.35
CA GLU A 256 1.32 -11.06 1.47
C GLU A 256 2.26 -10.89 2.68
N PRO A 257 2.05 -9.85 3.51
CA PRO A 257 2.83 -9.67 4.72
C PRO A 257 2.56 -10.83 5.69
N VAL A 258 3.60 -11.29 6.38
CA VAL A 258 3.52 -12.27 7.45
C VAL A 258 3.44 -11.52 8.77
N PRO A 259 2.32 -11.62 9.51
CA PRO A 259 2.22 -11.05 10.84
C PRO A 259 3.31 -11.57 11.77
N HIS A 260 3.83 -10.77 12.69
CA HIS A 260 4.90 -11.19 13.62
C HIS A 260 4.51 -12.42 14.45
N ALA A 261 3.24 -12.50 14.88
CA ALA A 261 2.72 -13.69 15.57
C ALA A 261 2.73 -14.93 14.66
N CYS A 262 2.39 -14.76 13.38
CA CYS A 262 2.46 -15.85 12.40
C CYS A 262 3.92 -16.25 12.12
N TYR A 263 4.82 -15.27 11.97
CA TYR A 263 6.26 -15.50 11.80
C TYR A 263 6.83 -16.33 12.96
N ASN A 264 6.50 -15.96 14.21
CA ASN A 264 6.94 -16.69 15.40
C ASN A 264 6.50 -18.17 15.38
N GLU A 265 5.25 -18.45 14.98
CA GLU A 265 4.78 -19.82 14.84
C GLU A 265 5.45 -20.56 13.68
N LEU A 266 5.69 -19.89 12.54
CA LEU A 266 6.38 -20.48 11.39
C LEU A 266 7.82 -20.87 11.75
N ILE A 267 8.60 -19.98 12.37
CA ILE A 267 9.98 -20.29 12.75
C ILE A 267 10.06 -21.34 13.86
N SER A 268 9.01 -21.52 14.66
CA SER A 268 8.95 -22.61 15.66
C SER A 268 9.00 -24.01 15.03
N LYS A 269 8.63 -24.13 13.74
CA LYS A 269 8.71 -25.37 12.95
C LYS A 269 10.04 -25.55 12.25
N ILE A 270 10.88 -24.53 12.20
CA ILE A 270 12.19 -24.59 11.58
C ILE A 270 13.18 -25.18 12.60
N PRO A 271 14.06 -26.13 12.20
CA PRO A 271 15.09 -26.65 13.08
C PRO A 271 15.96 -25.55 13.68
N ASN A 272 16.20 -25.63 15.00
CA ASN A 272 17.00 -24.65 15.73
C ASN A 272 18.39 -24.39 15.11
N SER A 273 19.00 -25.38 14.45
CA SER A 273 20.28 -25.21 13.76
C SER A 273 20.19 -24.20 12.61
N ILE A 274 19.11 -24.25 11.83
CA ILE A 274 18.86 -23.32 10.72
C ILE A 274 18.51 -21.94 11.30
N CYS A 275 17.69 -21.88 12.35
CA CYS A 275 17.35 -20.60 13.00
C CYS A 275 18.60 -19.90 13.55
N GLN A 276 19.55 -20.64 14.15
CA GLN A 276 20.80 -20.07 14.65
C GLN A 276 21.73 -19.62 13.53
N GLU A 277 21.83 -20.39 12.44
CA GLU A 277 22.66 -20.04 11.28
C GLU A 277 22.18 -18.77 10.59
N LEU A 278 20.85 -18.58 10.50
CA LEU A 278 20.21 -17.47 9.81
C LEU A 278 19.77 -16.32 10.75
N ASP A 279 20.13 -16.38 12.04
CA ASP A 279 19.72 -15.42 13.08
C ASP A 279 18.20 -15.17 13.15
N LEU A 280 17.40 -16.23 12.93
CA LEU A 280 15.94 -16.17 13.03
C LEU A 280 15.53 -16.20 14.50
N THR A 281 15.19 -15.04 15.05
CA THR A 281 14.70 -14.89 16.42
C THR A 281 13.22 -14.51 16.43
N PRO A 282 12.44 -14.95 17.44
CA PRO A 282 11.04 -14.53 17.57
C PRO A 282 10.93 -13.03 17.79
N GLU A 283 9.96 -12.43 17.12
CA GLU A 283 9.62 -11.01 17.25
C GLU A 283 8.74 -10.76 18.49
N PRO A 284 8.85 -9.59 19.12
CA PRO A 284 7.94 -9.20 20.17
C PRO A 284 6.53 -8.99 19.62
N VAL A 285 5.55 -9.70 20.18
CA VAL A 285 4.15 -9.64 19.77
C VAL A 285 3.28 -9.12 20.90
N ALA A 286 2.33 -8.23 20.59
CA ALA A 286 1.28 -7.88 21.52
C ALA A 286 0.30 -9.04 21.69
N HIS A 287 -0.32 -9.18 22.87
CA HIS A 287 -1.22 -10.28 23.21
C HIS A 287 -2.60 -10.22 22.52
N VAL A 288 -2.69 -9.90 21.21
CA VAL A 288 -3.97 -9.80 20.49
C VAL A 288 -3.88 -10.28 19.03
N ALA A 289 -4.96 -10.87 18.54
CA ALA A 289 -5.05 -11.71 17.33
C ALA A 289 -4.80 -11.04 15.97
N HIS A 290 -4.72 -9.71 15.87
CA HIS A 290 -4.68 -8.99 14.57
C HIS A 290 -3.36 -8.24 14.29
N SER A 291 -2.37 -8.31 15.19
CA SER A 291 -1.07 -7.66 14.98
C SER A 291 -0.34 -8.29 13.78
N GLY A 292 -0.22 -7.54 12.69
CA GLY A 292 0.55 -7.90 11.49
C GLY A 292 -0.24 -8.38 10.29
N GLU A 293 -1.58 -8.33 10.35
CA GLU A 293 -2.46 -8.59 9.21
C GLU A 293 -2.41 -7.51 8.11
N PHE A 294 -1.85 -6.34 8.42
CA PHE A 294 -1.82 -5.16 7.56
C PHE A 294 -0.38 -4.81 7.19
N ALA A 295 -0.13 -4.50 5.93
CA ALA A 295 1.18 -4.09 5.43
C ALA A 295 1.51 -2.62 5.78
N THR A 296 0.50 -1.76 5.87
CA THR A 296 0.62 -0.31 6.10
C THR A 296 -0.48 0.21 7.02
N GLU A 297 -0.27 1.40 7.60
CA GLU A 297 -1.29 2.10 8.39
C GLU A 297 -2.53 2.41 7.53
N ALA A 298 -2.33 2.84 6.29
CA ALA A 298 -3.40 3.08 5.32
C ALA A 298 -4.27 1.83 5.05
N GLU A 299 -3.67 0.64 5.03
CA GLU A 299 -4.43 -0.60 4.86
C GLU A 299 -5.27 -0.94 6.10
N PHE A 300 -4.70 -0.78 7.30
CA PHE A 300 -5.42 -0.92 8.56
C PHE A 300 -6.60 0.06 8.63
N GLU A 301 -6.36 1.32 8.26
CA GLU A 301 -7.35 2.36 8.15
C GLU A 301 -8.52 1.96 7.26
N GLU A 302 -8.25 1.61 6.00
CA GLU A 302 -9.27 1.31 5.00
C GLU A 302 -10.09 0.06 5.33
N LYS A 303 -9.44 -0.96 5.92
CA LYS A 303 -10.11 -2.24 6.24
C LYS A 303 -10.83 -2.24 7.57
N ILE A 304 -10.41 -1.43 8.53
CA ILE A 304 -10.90 -1.47 9.92
C ILE A 304 -11.48 -0.13 10.36
N VAL A 305 -10.68 0.94 10.34
CA VAL A 305 -11.06 2.23 10.94
C VAL A 305 -12.17 2.91 10.14
N ASP A 306 -12.04 2.96 8.81
CA ASP A 306 -13.04 3.53 7.89
C ASP A 306 -14.41 2.86 8.05
N PRO A 307 -14.53 1.51 7.95
CA PRO A 307 -15.79 0.82 8.16
C PRO A 307 -16.37 1.05 9.56
N LEU A 308 -15.53 1.09 10.59
CA LEU A 308 -15.95 1.29 11.98
C LEU A 308 -16.57 2.68 12.20
N LEU A 309 -15.87 3.75 11.81
CA LEU A 309 -16.35 5.12 11.98
C LEU A 309 -17.62 5.37 11.17
N ARG A 310 -17.71 4.84 9.95
CA ARG A 310 -18.94 4.88 9.14
C ARG A 310 -20.08 4.09 9.79
N GLY A 311 -19.78 2.91 10.34
CA GLY A 311 -20.74 2.08 11.08
C GLY A 311 -21.31 2.78 12.32
N TRP A 312 -20.52 3.62 12.97
CA TRP A 312 -20.96 4.45 14.10
C TRP A 312 -21.79 5.68 13.69
N GLY A 313 -21.91 5.96 12.39
CA GLY A 313 -22.61 7.13 11.85
C GLY A 313 -21.87 8.44 12.09
N LEU A 314 -20.55 8.41 12.24
CA LEU A 314 -19.73 9.59 12.46
C LEU A 314 -19.26 10.17 11.13
N ASN A 315 -19.30 11.50 11.02
CA ASN A 315 -18.63 12.21 9.93
C ASN A 315 -17.16 12.38 10.28
N PHE A 316 -16.27 12.15 9.30
CA PHE A 316 -14.84 12.32 9.49
C PHE A 316 -14.15 12.77 8.21
N LEU A 317 -12.99 13.41 8.38
CA LEU A 317 -12.06 13.76 7.31
C LEU A 317 -10.81 12.91 7.48
N ARG A 318 -10.38 12.23 6.41
CA ARG A 318 -9.11 11.50 6.38
C ARG A 318 -7.94 12.46 6.12
N GLN A 319 -6.77 12.13 6.66
CA GLN A 319 -5.50 12.80 6.36
C GLN A 319 -5.66 14.32 6.40
N TYR A 320 -6.27 14.82 7.48
CA TYR A 320 -6.66 16.21 7.61
C TYR A 320 -5.40 17.08 7.76
N PRO A 321 -5.13 18.02 6.83
CA PRO A 321 -3.94 18.84 6.89
C PRO A 321 -4.04 19.83 8.04
N LEU A 322 -3.12 19.72 8.98
CA LEU A 322 -2.96 20.63 10.10
C LEU A 322 -1.87 21.65 9.78
N LYS A 323 -2.28 22.91 9.61
CA LYS A 323 -1.39 24.06 9.41
C LYS A 323 -1.55 24.97 10.61
N CYS A 324 -0.58 24.98 11.52
CA CYS A 324 -0.59 25.86 12.68
C CYS A 324 0.72 26.64 12.80
N TYR A 325 0.68 27.70 13.62
CA TYR A 325 1.85 28.51 13.93
C TYR A 325 2.18 28.36 15.40
N PHE A 326 3.41 28.00 15.69
CA PHE A 326 3.97 28.07 17.03
C PHE A 326 5.00 29.21 17.08
N GLY A 327 4.57 30.37 17.58
CA GLY A 327 5.32 31.62 17.42
C GLY A 327 5.42 32.01 15.95
N THR A 328 6.64 32.11 15.42
CA THR A 328 6.91 32.37 13.99
C THR A 328 7.10 31.10 13.16
N GLN A 329 7.18 29.93 13.79
CA GLN A 329 7.39 28.66 13.10
C GLN A 329 6.06 28.10 12.60
N LYS A 330 5.98 27.83 11.30
CA LYS A 330 4.88 27.09 10.70
C LYS A 330 5.10 25.60 10.98
N ILE A 331 4.12 24.96 11.61
CA ILE A 331 4.07 23.51 11.81
C ILE A 331 3.01 22.97 10.85
N THR A 332 3.44 22.01 10.04
CA THR A 332 2.59 21.25 9.12
C THR A 332 2.57 19.80 9.55
N GLY A 333 1.39 19.20 9.63
CA GLY A 333 1.22 17.78 9.87
C GLY A 333 -0.08 17.30 9.26
N TYR A 334 -0.31 16.00 9.28
CA TYR A 334 -1.54 15.38 8.84
C TYR A 334 -2.11 14.58 10.02
N VAL A 335 -3.39 14.76 10.30
CA VAL A 335 -4.12 13.95 11.28
C VAL A 335 -4.81 12.83 10.51
N ASP A 336 -4.60 11.58 10.89
CA ASP A 336 -5.17 10.44 10.16
C ASP A 336 -6.68 10.56 10.02
N TYR A 337 -7.37 10.84 11.12
CA TYR A 337 -8.80 11.17 11.10
C TYR A 337 -9.15 12.35 11.99
N LEU A 338 -9.92 13.29 11.43
CA LEU A 338 -10.63 14.31 12.17
C LEU A 338 -12.12 13.96 12.24
N ILE A 339 -12.60 13.55 13.40
CA ILE A 339 -14.03 13.30 13.62
C ILE A 339 -14.74 14.64 13.78
N GLN A 340 -15.86 14.78 13.07
CA GLN A 340 -16.69 15.98 13.08
C GLN A 340 -18.12 15.69 13.51
N TYR A 341 -18.69 16.63 14.28
CA TYR A 341 -20.10 16.66 14.63
C TYR A 341 -20.65 18.07 14.41
N ASP A 342 -21.77 18.19 13.69
CA ASP A 342 -22.34 19.48 13.25
C ASP A 342 -21.30 20.43 12.62
N GLY A 343 -20.40 19.87 11.80
CA GLY A 343 -19.36 20.61 11.09
C GLY A 343 -18.21 21.11 11.97
N ARG A 344 -18.11 20.68 13.24
CA ARG A 344 -17.04 21.04 14.17
C ARG A 344 -16.15 19.85 14.50
N PRO A 345 -14.83 20.04 14.65
CA PRO A 345 -13.95 18.97 15.11
C PRO A 345 -14.29 18.58 16.55
N VAL A 346 -14.37 17.28 16.82
CA VAL A 346 -14.73 16.77 18.15
C VAL A 346 -13.72 15.77 18.71
N ALA A 347 -13.02 15.04 17.86
CA ALA A 347 -11.94 14.14 18.25
C ALA A 347 -10.97 13.93 17.07
N VAL A 348 -9.74 13.57 17.40
CA VAL A 348 -8.77 13.06 16.42
C VAL A 348 -8.55 11.57 16.63
N VAL A 349 -8.29 10.84 15.56
CA VAL A 349 -7.79 9.47 15.62
C VAL A 349 -6.40 9.47 15.00
N GLU A 350 -5.45 8.94 15.75
CA GLU A 350 -4.09 8.63 15.29
C GLU A 350 -3.97 7.13 15.23
N ASN A 351 -3.61 6.59 14.07
CA ASN A 351 -3.41 5.17 13.91
C ASN A 351 -1.93 4.84 13.89
N LYS A 352 -1.62 3.62 14.32
CA LYS A 352 -0.31 3.00 14.22
C LYS A 352 -0.44 1.61 13.70
N LEU A 353 0.56 1.16 12.96
CA LEU A 353 0.57 -0.20 12.42
C LEU A 353 0.70 -1.27 13.53
N ARG A 354 1.21 -0.87 14.70
CA ARG A 354 1.29 -1.67 15.93
C ARG A 354 1.67 -0.81 17.11
N ILE A 355 1.39 -1.31 18.31
CA ILE A 355 1.93 -0.78 19.57
C ILE A 355 2.45 -1.94 20.41
N VAL A 356 3.77 -2.17 20.36
CA VAL A 356 4.42 -3.35 20.95
C VAL A 356 4.83 -3.13 22.40
N ASN A 357 5.11 -1.90 22.78
CA ASN A 357 5.59 -1.56 24.12
C ASN A 357 5.18 -0.14 24.54
N ASP A 358 5.41 0.17 25.82
CA ASP A 358 5.03 1.46 26.43
C ASP A 358 5.74 2.66 25.78
N VAL A 359 6.92 2.47 25.19
CA VAL A 359 7.65 3.54 24.49
C VAL A 359 6.93 3.92 23.20
N GLN A 360 6.53 2.93 22.40
CA GLN A 360 5.73 3.16 21.19
C GLN A 360 4.36 3.74 21.52
N LEU A 361 3.71 3.24 22.58
CA LEU A 361 2.44 3.78 23.04
C LEU A 361 2.58 5.26 23.43
N ALA A 362 3.61 5.61 24.22
CA ALA A 362 3.86 6.97 24.63
C ALA A 362 4.15 7.91 23.45
N ALA A 363 4.82 7.44 22.40
CA ALA A 363 5.06 8.21 21.17
C ALA A 363 3.74 8.50 20.44
N ALA A 364 2.91 7.48 20.21
CA ALA A 364 1.62 7.62 19.55
C ALA A 364 0.66 8.53 20.34
N VAL A 365 0.62 8.36 21.66
CA VAL A 365 -0.17 9.22 22.56
C VAL A 365 0.30 10.67 22.48
N ASN A 366 1.61 10.93 22.47
CA ASN A 366 2.13 12.29 22.36
C ASN A 366 1.81 12.94 21.02
N GLN A 367 1.85 12.19 19.92
CA GLN A 367 1.47 12.67 18.59
C GLN A 367 -0.01 13.04 18.55
N ALA A 368 -0.90 12.11 18.90
CA ALA A 368 -2.35 12.31 18.93
C ALA A 368 -2.75 13.47 19.87
N ARG A 369 -2.14 13.53 21.05
CA ARG A 369 -2.33 14.63 22.02
C ARG A 369 -1.94 15.98 21.44
N SER A 370 -0.82 16.04 20.71
CA SER A 370 -0.36 17.28 20.09
C SER A 370 -1.37 17.77 19.05
N TYR A 371 -1.87 16.89 18.19
CA TYR A 371 -2.93 17.22 17.23
C TYR A 371 -4.22 17.67 17.92
N ALA A 372 -4.64 16.94 18.97
CA ALA A 372 -5.84 17.28 19.74
C ALA A 372 -5.78 18.68 20.35
N LEU A 373 -4.64 19.03 20.97
CA LEU A 373 -4.41 20.34 21.57
C LEU A 373 -4.39 21.45 20.51
N MET A 374 -3.76 21.22 19.36
CA MET A 374 -3.70 22.20 18.27
C MET A 374 -5.07 22.47 17.63
N LEU A 375 -5.95 21.45 17.59
CA LEU A 375 -7.31 21.57 17.08
C LEU A 375 -8.33 22.00 18.15
N GLY A 376 -7.93 22.07 19.42
CA GLY A 376 -8.79 22.45 20.54
C GLY A 376 -9.88 21.42 20.87
N VAL A 377 -9.69 20.15 20.51
CA VAL A 377 -10.61 19.07 20.85
C VAL A 377 -10.31 18.49 22.23
N GLN A 378 -11.31 17.90 22.90
CA GLN A 378 -11.21 17.43 24.28
C GLN A 378 -10.86 15.94 24.40
N CYS A 379 -10.80 15.20 23.30
CA CYS A 379 -10.44 13.80 23.29
C CYS A 379 -9.74 13.40 22.00
N PHE A 380 -9.02 12.29 22.07
CA PHE A 380 -8.37 11.65 20.94
C PHE A 380 -8.35 10.15 21.10
N VAL A 381 -8.19 9.44 20.00
CA VAL A 381 -8.08 8.00 19.95
C VAL A 381 -6.72 7.63 19.38
N VAL A 382 -6.06 6.67 20.02
CA VAL A 382 -4.92 5.97 19.42
C VAL A 382 -5.40 4.60 18.99
N GLY A 383 -5.28 4.30 17.69
CA GLY A 383 -5.67 3.02 17.11
C GLY A 383 -4.47 2.23 16.63
N ALA A 384 -4.54 0.92 16.81
CA ALA A 384 -3.61 -0.03 16.19
C ALA A 384 -4.34 -1.38 16.01
N PRO A 385 -3.75 -2.35 15.29
CA PRO A 385 -4.34 -3.69 15.17
C PRO A 385 -4.55 -4.40 16.51
N GLU A 386 -3.90 -3.96 17.59
CA GLU A 386 -4.15 -4.44 18.95
C GLU A 386 -5.48 -3.92 19.54
N GLY A 387 -5.99 -2.79 19.05
CA GLY A 387 -7.22 -2.15 19.53
C GLY A 387 -7.21 -0.63 19.45
N LEU A 388 -8.31 -0.02 19.89
CA LEU A 388 -8.45 1.44 20.05
C LEU A 388 -8.37 1.81 21.54
N LYS A 389 -7.62 2.88 21.85
CA LYS A 389 -7.60 3.52 23.16
C LYS A 389 -8.10 4.95 23.07
N LEU A 390 -9.13 5.27 23.83
CA LEU A 390 -9.72 6.61 23.94
C LEU A 390 -9.09 7.35 25.11
N TYR A 391 -8.60 8.55 24.82
CA TYR A 391 -8.03 9.48 25.78
C TYR A 391 -8.90 10.74 25.86
N GLN A 392 -9.09 11.25 27.08
CA GLN A 392 -9.68 12.55 27.32
C GLN A 392 -8.62 13.51 27.85
N LEU A 393 -8.66 14.75 27.37
CA LEU A 393 -7.80 15.82 27.81
C LEU A 393 -8.42 16.55 28.99
N LYS A 394 -7.63 16.70 30.06
CA LYS A 394 -7.88 17.62 31.16
C LYS A 394 -6.80 18.69 31.14
N GLY A 395 -7.05 19.75 30.37
CA GLY A 395 -6.02 20.73 30.02
C GLY A 395 -4.99 20.11 29.06
N THR A 396 -3.74 19.98 29.48
CA THR A 396 -2.65 19.40 28.68
C THR A 396 -2.33 17.95 29.02
N VAL A 397 -3.05 17.37 29.97
CA VAL A 397 -2.85 16.01 30.49
C VAL A 397 -3.92 15.09 29.92
N GLU A 398 -3.49 13.95 29.42
CA GLU A 398 -4.33 12.87 28.92
C GLU A 398 -4.67 11.84 30.00
N GLU A 399 -5.90 11.32 29.98
CA GLU A 399 -6.34 10.19 30.78
C GLU A 399 -7.03 9.15 29.89
N VAL A 400 -6.73 7.86 30.09
CA VAL A 400 -7.42 6.77 29.38
C VAL A 400 -8.85 6.65 29.91
N VAL A 401 -9.82 6.73 29.00
CA VAL A 401 -11.26 6.64 29.32
C VAL A 401 -11.86 5.29 28.93
N SER A 402 -11.39 4.73 27.81
CA SER A 402 -11.85 3.43 27.32
C SER A 402 -10.79 2.75 26.48
N GLU A 403 -10.85 1.43 26.46
CA GLU A 403 -10.10 0.61 25.54
C GLU A 403 -11.08 -0.33 24.83
N TRP A 404 -10.80 -0.63 23.57
CA TRP A 404 -11.56 -1.57 22.77
C TRP A 404 -10.59 -2.50 22.06
N SER A 405 -10.71 -3.79 22.31
CA SER A 405 -10.00 -4.80 21.54
C SER A 405 -10.79 -5.14 20.28
N LEU A 406 -10.10 -5.17 19.15
CA LEU A 406 -10.70 -5.50 17.85
C LEU A 406 -11.47 -6.83 17.91
N GLY A 407 -12.69 -6.83 17.36
CA GLY A 407 -13.58 -8.00 17.34
C GLY A 407 -14.55 -8.12 18.52
N SER A 408 -14.40 -7.31 19.58
CA SER A 408 -15.29 -7.35 20.75
C SER A 408 -16.51 -6.44 20.57
N LYS A 409 -17.63 -6.99 20.06
CA LYS A 409 -18.88 -6.22 19.80
C LYS A 409 -19.47 -5.56 21.05
N SER A 410 -19.41 -6.20 22.22
CA SER A 410 -19.95 -5.63 23.46
C SER A 410 -19.15 -4.44 23.97
N GLN A 411 -17.84 -4.42 23.73
CA GLN A 411 -16.98 -3.29 24.05
C GLN A 411 -17.13 -2.15 23.03
N GLU A 412 -17.45 -2.46 21.77
CA GLU A 412 -17.56 -1.49 20.67
C GLU A 412 -18.60 -0.41 20.96
N GLU A 413 -19.82 -0.82 21.33
CA GLU A 413 -20.92 0.12 21.64
C GLU A 413 -20.57 1.01 22.85
N THR A 414 -19.97 0.42 23.88
CA THR A 414 -19.49 1.16 25.06
C THR A 414 -18.40 2.17 24.69
N PHE A 415 -17.49 1.79 23.79
CA PHE A 415 -16.42 2.66 23.32
C PHE A 415 -16.98 3.87 22.56
N ARG A 416 -17.93 3.62 21.64
CA ARG A 416 -18.63 4.66 20.88
C ARG A 416 -19.35 5.65 21.81
N GLU A 417 -20.11 5.17 22.78
CA GLU A 417 -20.82 6.03 23.74
C GLU A 417 -19.86 6.92 24.53
N LYS A 418 -18.73 6.36 25.00
CA LYS A 418 -17.72 7.13 25.71
C LYS A 418 -17.02 8.16 24.83
N LEU A 419 -16.73 7.83 23.57
CA LEU A 419 -16.18 8.78 22.60
C LEU A 419 -17.11 9.98 22.42
N LEU A 420 -18.40 9.73 22.18
CA LEU A 420 -19.43 10.78 22.04
C LEU A 420 -19.55 11.63 23.31
N SER A 421 -19.56 10.99 24.48
CA SER A 421 -19.59 11.68 25.78
C SER A 421 -18.37 12.59 25.99
N CYS A 422 -17.16 12.10 25.68
CA CYS A 422 -15.93 12.89 25.77
C CYS A 422 -15.93 14.07 24.79
N ALA A 423 -16.53 13.89 23.62
CA ALA A 423 -16.76 14.91 22.62
C ALA A 423 -17.86 15.92 23.01
N GLY A 424 -18.56 15.73 24.14
CA GLY A 424 -19.67 16.57 24.57
C GLY A 424 -20.96 16.37 23.76
N ILE A 425 -21.06 15.26 23.04
CA ILE A 425 -22.22 14.88 22.22
C ILE A 425 -23.12 13.98 23.06
N LYS A 426 -24.40 14.32 23.17
CA LYS A 426 -25.36 13.45 23.86
C LYS A 426 -25.73 12.26 22.95
N PRO A 427 -25.73 11.02 23.46
CA PRO A 427 -26.27 9.89 22.71
C PRO A 427 -27.75 10.15 22.41
N THR A 428 -28.16 9.96 21.15
CA THR A 428 -29.57 9.97 20.72
C THR A 428 -30.24 8.64 20.99
#